data_AF-A0A2D7Z8F3-F1
#
_entry.id   AF-A0A2D7Z8F3-F1
#
_cell.length_a   1.000
_cell.length_b   1.000
_cell.length_c   1.000
_cell.angle_alpha   90.00
_cell.angle_beta   90.00
_cell.angle_gamma   90.00
#
_symmetry.space_group_name_H-M   'P 1'
#
loop_
_entity.id
_entity.type
_entity.pdbx_description
1 polymer ?
#
loop_
_entity_poly.entity_id
_entity_poly.type
_entity_poly.pdbx_seq_one_letter_code
_entity_poly.pdbx_strand_id
1 'polypeptide(L)'
;MPSDQLIRDFLFTLGKSLATLGCTTLLVAEITSKTGGANYSSFGVEEAISDGIVILGDIERMGHLMRYVQIVKMRGTNHSRARYNMELTPAGVMMTPMLKWGAQ
;
A
#
# COMPACT_ATOMS: atom_id res chain seq x y z
N MET A 1 -2.66 25.25 3.96
CA MET A 1 -2.40 23.79 3.92
C MET A 1 -2.80 23.25 5.29
N PRO A 2 -3.66 22.22 5.40
CA PRO A 2 -3.88 21.56 6.69
C PRO A 2 -2.52 21.07 7.22
N SER A 3 -2.28 21.22 8.53
CA SER A 3 -1.06 20.69 9.13
C SER A 3 -1.09 19.15 9.12
N ASP A 4 0.06 18.51 8.88
CA ASP A 4 0.18 17.04 8.84
C ASP A 4 -0.39 16.38 10.11
N GLN A 5 -0.32 17.09 11.23
CA GLN A 5 -0.91 16.70 12.51
C GLN A 5 -2.44 16.56 12.45
N LEU A 6 -3.15 17.47 11.78
CA LEU A 6 -4.61 17.36 11.63
C LEU A 6 -5.02 16.15 10.80
N ILE A 7 -4.25 15.84 9.74
CA ILE A 7 -4.49 14.66 8.89
C ILE A 7 -4.27 13.39 9.71
N ARG A 8 -3.19 13.37 10.51
CA ARG A 8 -2.89 12.27 11.43
C ARG A 8 -4.02 12.01 12.42
N ASP A 9 -4.46 13.06 13.11
CA ASP A 9 -5.47 12.95 14.16
C ASP A 9 -6.82 12.54 13.56
N PHE A 10 -7.16 13.03 12.37
CA PHE A 10 -8.34 12.61 11.63
C PHE A 10 -8.29 11.13 11.26
N LEU A 11 -7.20 10.67 10.61
CA LEU A 11 -7.06 9.26 10.21
C LEU A 11 -7.06 8.32 11.41
N PHE A 12 -6.41 8.71 12.49
CA PHE A 12 -6.40 7.94 13.73
C PHE A 12 -7.79 7.83 14.34
N THR A 13 -8.52 8.94 14.41
CA THR A 13 -9.89 8.98 14.96
C THR A 13 -10.87 8.18 14.10
N LEU A 14 -10.75 8.29 12.77
CA LEU A 14 -11.55 7.53 11.82
C LEU A 14 -11.28 6.02 11.95
N GLY A 15 -9.99 5.63 11.93
CA GLY A 15 -9.59 4.23 12.07
C GLY A 15 -10.05 3.62 13.38
N LYS A 16 -9.89 4.34 14.50
CA LYS A 16 -10.36 3.90 15.81
C LYS A 16 -11.88 3.74 15.86
N SER A 17 -12.62 4.65 15.24
CA SER A 17 -14.10 4.59 15.22
C SER A 17 -14.59 3.38 14.43
N LEU A 18 -14.01 3.12 13.25
CA LEU A 18 -14.32 1.96 12.42
C LEU A 18 -13.94 0.63 13.09
N ALA A 19 -12.78 0.59 13.76
CA ALA A 19 -12.34 -0.57 14.53
C ALA A 19 -13.30 -0.85 15.70
N THR A 20 -13.79 0.19 16.40
CA THR A 20 -14.76 0.05 17.49
C THR A 20 -16.10 -0.52 17.00
N LEU A 21 -16.47 -0.23 15.75
CA LEU A 21 -17.65 -0.80 15.09
C LEU A 21 -17.43 -2.23 14.57
N GLY A 22 -16.21 -2.78 14.67
CA GLY A 22 -15.88 -4.11 14.18
C GLY A 22 -15.76 -4.21 12.66
N CYS A 23 -15.60 -3.09 11.95
CA CYS A 23 -15.54 -3.06 10.49
C CYS A 23 -14.12 -3.32 9.96
N THR A 24 -13.97 -4.26 9.03
CA THR A 24 -12.75 -4.37 8.22
C THR A 24 -12.72 -3.22 7.20
N THR A 25 -11.73 -2.34 7.31
CA THR A 25 -11.65 -1.11 6.50
C THR A 25 -10.48 -1.17 5.53
N LEU A 26 -10.73 -0.81 4.28
CA LEU A 26 -9.70 -0.51 3.29
C LEU A 26 -9.67 1.00 3.04
N LEU A 27 -8.54 1.64 3.33
CA LEU A 27 -8.31 3.06 3.03
C LEU A 27 -7.46 3.15 1.75
N VAL A 28 -7.87 4.02 0.82
CA VAL A 28 -7.17 4.25 -0.45
C VAL A 28 -6.58 5.65 -0.42
N ALA A 29 -5.29 5.75 -0.72
CA ALA A 29 -4.56 7.02 -0.83
C ALA A 29 -3.64 6.96 -2.05
N GLU A 30 -3.46 8.11 -2.70
CA GLU A 30 -2.49 8.26 -3.78
C GLU A 30 -1.09 8.49 -3.19
N ILE A 31 -0.06 7.97 -3.85
CA ILE A 31 1.34 8.26 -3.52
C ILE A 31 1.83 9.32 -4.50
N THR A 32 2.08 10.53 -4.02
CA THR A 32 2.61 11.61 -4.85
C THR A 32 4.14 11.68 -4.73
N SER A 33 4.83 11.75 -5.86
CA SER A 33 6.30 11.86 -5.94
C SER A 33 6.87 13.20 -5.43
N LYS A 34 6.01 14.11 -4.94
CA LYS A 34 6.40 15.43 -4.45
C LYS A 34 7.14 15.39 -3.12
N THR A 35 6.99 14.32 -2.35
CA THR A 35 7.63 14.19 -1.04
C THR A 35 8.89 13.35 -1.21
N GLY A 36 10.02 14.01 -1.48
CA GLY A 36 11.33 13.40 -1.77
C GLY A 36 11.89 12.54 -0.62
N GLY A 37 11.32 11.35 -0.44
CA GLY A 37 11.72 10.37 0.57
C GLY A 37 10.60 9.47 1.10
N ALA A 38 9.33 9.76 0.81
CA ALA A 38 8.21 8.94 1.30
C ALA A 38 7.93 7.79 0.31
N ASN A 39 8.55 6.64 0.53
CA ASN A 39 8.46 5.50 -0.38
C ASN A 39 7.08 4.82 -0.39
N TYR A 40 6.25 5.04 0.64
CA TYR A 40 5.02 4.25 0.86
C TYR A 40 3.77 5.06 1.21
N SER A 41 3.86 6.40 1.30
CA SER A 41 2.73 7.27 1.65
C SER A 41 2.95 8.70 1.16
N SER A 42 1.88 9.49 0.96
CA SER A 42 2.02 10.89 0.51
C SER A 42 2.44 11.83 1.64
N PHE A 43 1.98 11.57 2.86
CA PHE A 43 2.23 12.44 4.02
C PHE A 43 3.17 11.81 5.06
N GLY A 44 3.62 10.56 4.90
CA GLY A 44 4.50 9.89 5.88
C GLY A 44 3.78 9.48 7.18
N VAL A 45 2.48 9.72 7.27
CA VAL A 45 1.67 9.57 8.48
C VAL A 45 0.89 8.25 8.46
N GLU A 46 0.46 7.86 7.27
CA GLU A 46 -0.41 6.71 6.98
C GLU A 46 0.25 5.39 7.42
N GLU A 47 1.58 5.32 7.31
CA GLU A 47 2.38 4.13 7.66
C GLU A 47 2.39 3.82 9.17
N ALA A 48 2.35 4.87 10.00
CA ALA A 48 2.41 4.75 11.45
C ALA A 48 1.07 4.26 12.03
N ILE A 49 -0.04 4.78 11.47
CA ILE A 49 -1.40 4.48 11.95
C ILE A 49 -1.86 3.11 11.46
N SER A 50 -1.65 2.79 10.18
CA SER A 50 -2.29 1.63 9.54
C SER A 50 -1.76 0.29 10.07
N ASP A 51 -2.66 -0.67 10.29
CA ASP A 51 -2.31 -2.04 10.67
C ASP A 51 -1.80 -2.86 9.49
N GLY A 52 -2.30 -2.58 8.29
CA GLY A 52 -1.83 -3.14 7.03
C GLY A 52 -1.44 -2.04 6.04
N ILE A 53 -0.43 -2.30 5.21
CA ILE A 53 0.00 -1.41 4.13
C ILE A 53 0.17 -2.25 2.88
N VAL A 54 -0.65 -1.95 1.87
CA VAL A 54 -0.63 -2.54 0.54
C VAL A 54 -0.29 -1.45 -0.45
N ILE A 55 0.69 -1.71 -1.30
CA ILE A 55 1.18 -0.76 -2.30
C ILE A 55 0.88 -1.28 -3.67
N LEU A 56 0.33 -0.39 -4.48
CA LEU A 56 0.18 -0.55 -5.92
C LEU A 56 1.22 0.36 -6.56
N GLY A 57 2.04 -0.19 -7.43
CA GLY A 57 3.07 0.56 -8.12
C GLY A 57 3.33 0.03 -9.52
N ASP A 58 4.09 0.80 -10.27
CA ASP A 58 4.54 0.42 -11.60
C ASP A 58 6.04 0.14 -11.59
N ILE A 59 6.46 -0.84 -12.38
CA ILE A 59 7.87 -1.13 -12.64
C ILE A 59 8.08 -1.24 -14.14
N GLU A 60 9.04 -0.48 -14.66
CA GLU A 60 9.44 -0.58 -16.05
C GLU A 60 10.44 -1.72 -16.23
N ARG A 61 10.15 -2.64 -17.16
CA ARG A 61 11.04 -3.76 -17.50
C ARG A 61 11.06 -3.95 -19.02
N MET A 62 12.24 -3.79 -19.62
CA MET A 62 12.45 -3.98 -21.06
C MET A 62 11.47 -3.16 -21.93
N GLY A 63 11.18 -1.92 -21.52
CA GLY A 63 10.24 -1.02 -22.20
C GLY A 63 8.76 -1.33 -21.95
N HIS A 64 8.44 -2.33 -21.10
CA HIS A 64 7.07 -2.61 -20.66
C HIS A 64 6.85 -2.09 -19.25
N LEU A 65 5.80 -1.30 -19.06
CA LEU A 65 5.33 -0.87 -17.75
C LEU A 65 4.43 -1.96 -17.15
N MET A 66 4.91 -2.60 -16.08
CA MET A 66 4.19 -3.65 -15.38
C MET A 66 3.66 -3.12 -14.05
N ARG A 67 2.39 -3.41 -13.72
CA ARG A 67 1.82 -3.10 -12.41
C ARG A 67 2.17 -4.19 -11.42
N TYR A 68 2.45 -3.81 -10.18
CA TYR A 68 2.64 -4.75 -9.10
C TYR A 68 1.87 -4.37 -7.85
N VAL A 69 1.54 -5.39 -7.07
CA VAL A 69 1.03 -5.29 -5.70
C VAL A 69 2.12 -5.79 -4.76
N GLN A 70 2.35 -5.06 -3.67
CA GLN A 70 3.24 -5.47 -2.59
C GLN A 70 2.61 -5.21 -1.23
N ILE A 71 2.68 -6.20 -0.36
CA ILE A 71 2.35 -6.02 1.05
C ILE A 71 3.63 -5.58 1.77
N VAL A 72 3.61 -4.39 2.36
CA VAL A 72 4.75 -3.82 3.10
C VAL A 72 4.68 -4.17 4.58
N LYS A 73 3.47 -4.19 5.13
CA LYS A 73 3.21 -4.39 6.56
C LYS A 73 1.85 -5.05 6.72
N MET A 74 1.77 -6.01 7.62
CA MET A 74 0.52 -6.53 8.19
C MET A 74 0.78 -6.84 9.66
N ARG A 75 0.17 -6.10 10.59
CA ARG A 75 0.27 -6.38 12.03
C ARG A 75 -0.50 -7.65 12.37
N GLY A 76 0.07 -8.45 13.28
CA GLY A 76 -0.58 -9.65 13.82
C GLY A 76 -0.62 -10.86 12.88
N THR A 77 -0.07 -10.78 11.67
CA THR A 77 -0.07 -11.89 10.70
C THR A 77 1.21 -11.95 9.87
N ASN A 78 1.60 -13.16 9.47
CA ASN A 78 2.62 -13.34 8.45
C ASN A 78 2.06 -13.00 7.06
N HIS A 79 2.87 -12.37 6.23
CA HIS A 79 2.52 -12.05 4.85
C HIS A 79 3.72 -12.28 3.92
N SER A 80 3.42 -12.48 2.64
CA SER A 80 4.46 -12.55 1.60
C SER A 80 5.05 -11.16 1.37
N ARG A 81 6.38 -11.05 1.45
CA ARG A 81 7.11 -9.81 1.11
C ARG A 81 7.46 -9.72 -0.38
N ALA A 82 7.03 -10.69 -1.19
CA ALA A 82 7.24 -10.68 -2.63
C ALA A 82 6.35 -9.63 -3.31
N ARG A 83 6.83 -9.11 -4.44
CA ARG A 83 5.99 -8.34 -5.36
C ARG A 83 5.22 -9.32 -6.25
N TYR A 84 3.96 -9.01 -6.47
CA TYR A 84 3.09 -9.77 -7.37
C TYR A 84 2.77 -8.90 -8.56
N ASN A 85 3.03 -9.38 -9.78
CA ASN A 85 2.58 -8.73 -10.99
C ASN A 85 1.05 -8.76 -11.02
N MET A 86 0.44 -7.63 -11.37
CA MET A 86 -0.99 -7.42 -11.34
C MET A 86 -1.48 -7.07 -12.75
N GLU A 87 -2.35 -7.90 -13.31
CA GLU A 87 -2.97 -7.67 -14.61
C GLU A 87 -4.47 -7.47 -14.45
N LEU A 88 -5.00 -6.44 -15.12
CA LEU A 88 -6.43 -6.18 -15.18
C LEU A 88 -7.00 -6.88 -16.41
N THR A 89 -7.82 -7.88 -16.17
CA THR A 89 -8.50 -8.67 -17.19
C THR A 89 -10.00 -8.36 -17.18
N PRO A 90 -10.77 -8.71 -18.23
CA PRO A 90 -12.22 -8.58 -18.20
C PRO A 90 -12.90 -9.37 -17.05
N ALA A 91 -12.22 -10.40 -16.51
CA ALA A 91 -12.70 -11.19 -15.37
C ALA A 91 -12.29 -10.59 -14.00
N GLY A 92 -11.55 -9.48 -13.99
CA GLY A 92 -11.05 -8.83 -12.78
C GLY A 92 -9.52 -8.87 -12.68
N VAL A 93 -9.02 -8.91 -11.44
CA VAL A 93 -7.58 -8.81 -11.16
C VAL A 93 -6.93 -10.19 -11.19
N MET A 94 -5.96 -10.38 -12.08
CA MET A 94 -5.07 -11.54 -12.10
C MET A 94 -3.75 -11.17 -11.44
N MET A 95 -3.27 -12.01 -10.52
CA MET A 95 -2.00 -11.80 -9.81
C MET A 95 -1.05 -12.98 -10.01
N THR A 96 0.20 -12.70 -10.37
CA THR A 96 1.24 -13.71 -10.49
C THR A 96 2.48 -13.32 -9.68
N PRO A 97 3.05 -14.22 -8.86
CA PRO A 97 4.25 -13.92 -8.10
C PRO A 97 5.39 -13.56 -9.05
N MET A 98 6.08 -12.43 -8.79
CA MET A 98 7.28 -12.11 -9.53
C MET A 98 8.41 -13.04 -9.08
N LEU A 99 9.20 -13.55 -10.03
CA LEU A 99 10.34 -14.40 -9.70
C LEU A 99 11.28 -13.64 -8.77
N LYS A 100 11.64 -14.25 -7.63
CA LYS A 100 12.70 -13.72 -6.77
C LYS A 100 14.01 -13.81 -7.54
N TRP A 101 14.54 -12.68 -7.99
CA TRP A 101 15.89 -12.62 -8.54
C TRP A 101 16.89 -12.85 -7.39
N GLY A 102 17.70 -13.91 -7.47
CA GLY A 102 18.75 -14.18 -6.48
C GLY A 102 18.54 -15.37 -5.54
N ALA A 103 17.77 -16.39 -5.91
CA ALA A 103 17.97 -17.72 -5.33
C ALA A 103 19.19 -18.38 -6.01
N GLN A 104 20.38 -18.06 -5.50
CA GLN A 104 21.54 -18.97 -5.56
C GLN A 104 21.69 -19.62 -4.19
#